data_AF-S5LXY4-F1
#
_entry.id   AF-S5LXY4-F1
#
_cell.length_a   1.000
_cell.length_b   1.000
_cell.length_c   1.000
_cell.angle_alpha   90.00
_cell.angle_beta   90.00
_cell.angle_gamma   90.00
#
_symmetry.space_group_name_H-M   'P 1'
#
loop_
_entity.id
_entity.type
_entity.pdbx_description
1 polymer ?
#
loop_
_entity_poly.entity_id
_entity_poly.type
_entity_poly.pdbx_seq_one_letter_code
_entity_poly.pdbx_strand_id
1 'polypeptide(L)'
;TEYKLKLCVFDRDVLPGSCVWTITSELIDKRCKRMVVVISDEYLDSDACDFQTKFALNLCPGARNKRLIPVVYKTMTKPFPTILRFLTVCDYTRPCTQAWFWT
;
A
#
# COMPACT_ATOMS: atom_id res chain seq x y z
N THR A 1 2.58 -21.48 4.87
CA THR A 1 1.92 -20.79 3.73
C THR A 1 0.48 -21.26 3.64
N GLU A 2 -0.33 -20.87 4.63
CA GLU A 2 -1.71 -21.35 4.80
C GLU A 2 -2.70 -20.59 3.89
N TYR A 3 -2.36 -19.35 3.55
CA TYR A 3 -3.14 -18.48 2.67
C TYR A 3 -2.59 -18.48 1.25
N LYS A 4 -3.40 -18.91 0.26
CA LYS A 4 -3.06 -18.93 -1.18
C LYS A 4 -3.18 -17.54 -1.82
N LEU A 5 -2.59 -16.52 -1.19
CA LEU A 5 -2.61 -15.14 -1.69
C LEU A 5 -1.62 -14.96 -2.85
N LYS A 6 -2.05 -14.26 -3.90
CA LYS A 6 -1.18 -13.84 -5.02
C LYS A 6 -0.78 -12.39 -4.80
N LEU A 7 0.48 -12.15 -4.46
CA LEU A 7 1.04 -10.82 -4.19
C LEU A 7 1.98 -10.41 -5.33
N CYS A 8 1.90 -9.14 -5.74
CA CYS A 8 2.82 -8.50 -6.69
C CYS A 8 3.67 -7.49 -5.92
N VAL A 9 4.99 -7.50 -6.13
CA VAL A 9 5.95 -6.63 -5.44
C VAL A 9 6.71 -5.82 -6.48
N PHE A 10 6.63 -4.49 -6.37
CA PHE A 10 7.13 -3.56 -7.38
C PHE A 10 8.63 -3.69 -7.67
N ASP A 11 9.46 -3.87 -6.65
CA ASP A 11 10.92 -3.91 -6.81
C ASP A 11 11.43 -5.20 -7.48
N ARG A 12 10.57 -6.24 -7.58
CA ARG A 12 10.94 -7.54 -8.14
C ARG A 12 10.28 -7.82 -9.49
N ASP A 13 9.09 -7.27 -9.74
CA ASP A 13 8.25 -7.65 -10.88
C ASP A 13 8.32 -6.63 -12.05
N VAL A 14 9.15 -5.57 -11.96
CA VAL A 14 9.33 -4.55 -13.02
C VAL A 14 10.60 -4.84 -13.83
N LEU A 15 10.46 -4.96 -15.15
CA LEU A 15 11.60 -5.12 -16.07
C LEU A 15 12.38 -3.79 -16.19
N PRO A 16 13.72 -3.79 -16.08
CA PRO A 16 14.52 -2.58 -16.27
C PRO A 16 14.39 -2.06 -17.72
N GLY A 17 14.11 -0.76 -17.89
CA GLY A 17 14.10 -0.09 -19.20
C GLY A 17 12.76 0.50 -19.67
N SER A 18 11.69 0.41 -18.88
CA SER A 18 10.40 1.05 -19.19
C SER A 18 9.96 2.03 -18.09
N CYS A 19 9.14 3.03 -18.44
CA CYS A 19 8.69 4.07 -17.51
C CYS A 19 7.96 3.43 -16.32
N VAL A 20 8.64 3.34 -15.18
CA VAL A 20 8.19 2.68 -13.94
C VAL A 20 6.80 3.15 -13.52
N TRP A 21 6.51 4.43 -13.71
CA TRP A 21 5.23 5.08 -13.39
C TRP A 21 4.05 4.53 -14.20
N THR A 22 4.22 4.34 -15.51
CA THR A 22 3.17 3.88 -16.42
C THR A 22 2.85 2.41 -16.19
N ILE A 23 3.89 1.58 -16.05
CA ILE A 23 3.74 0.15 -15.74
C ILE A 23 3.06 0.00 -14.39
N THR A 24 3.51 0.75 -13.39
CA THR A 24 2.95 0.69 -12.05
C THR A 24 1.47 1.05 -12.04
N SER A 25 1.10 2.12 -12.74
CA SER A 25 -0.30 2.55 -12.86
C SER A 25 -1.17 1.47 -13.51
N GLU A 26 -0.69 0.83 -14.57
CA GLU A 26 -1.42 -0.26 -15.24
C GLU A 26 -1.55 -1.51 -14.37
N LEU A 27 -0.49 -1.88 -13.63
CA LEU A 27 -0.52 -3.02 -12.70
C LEU A 27 -1.55 -2.77 -11.58
N ILE A 28 -1.55 -1.57 -11.00
CA ILE A 28 -2.47 -1.18 -9.93
C ILE A 28 -3.92 -1.25 -10.44
N ASP A 29 -4.18 -0.65 -11.59
CA ASP A 29 -5.53 -0.55 -12.14
C ASP A 29 -6.07 -1.91 -12.59
N LYS A 30 -5.34 -2.59 -13.49
CA LYS A 30 -5.84 -3.77 -14.22
C LYS A 30 -5.59 -5.10 -13.51
N ARG A 31 -4.61 -5.20 -12.60
CA ARG A 31 -4.16 -6.51 -12.04
C ARG A 31 -4.35 -6.67 -10.53
N CYS A 32 -4.35 -5.59 -9.75
CA CYS A 32 -4.28 -5.70 -8.28
C CYS A 32 -5.59 -5.35 -7.57
N LYS A 33 -6.37 -6.33 -7.10
CA LYS A 33 -7.66 -6.08 -6.41
C LYS A 33 -7.59 -5.29 -5.11
N ARG A 34 -6.41 -5.24 -4.47
CA ARG A 34 -6.10 -4.46 -3.26
C ARG A 34 -4.63 -4.05 -3.31
N MET A 35 -4.30 -2.92 -2.71
CA MET A 35 -2.95 -2.40 -2.55
C MET A 35 -2.65 -2.32 -1.05
N VAL A 36 -1.59 -3.02 -0.64
CA VAL A 36 -1.04 -2.90 0.71
C VAL A 36 0.01 -1.81 0.67
N VAL A 37 -0.13 -0.81 1.55
CA VAL A 37 0.80 0.30 1.66
C VAL A 37 1.51 0.20 3.00
N VAL A 38 2.81 -0.08 2.98
CA VAL A 38 3.63 -0.15 4.19
C VAL A 38 4.13 1.24 4.52
N ILE A 39 3.53 1.87 5.53
CA ILE A 39 3.81 3.25 5.90
C ILE A 39 4.99 3.28 6.86
N SER A 40 5.97 4.12 6.51
CA SER A 40 7.17 4.41 7.29
C SER A 40 7.64 5.83 7.03
N ASP A 41 8.58 6.34 7.84
CA ASP A 41 9.15 7.68 7.63
C ASP A 41 9.84 7.80 6.25
N GLU A 42 10.44 6.72 5.74
CA GLU A 42 11.06 6.65 4.42
C GLU A 42 10.01 6.57 3.30
N TYR A 43 8.89 5.88 3.54
CA TYR A 43 7.77 5.85 2.61
C TYR A 43 7.23 7.26 2.34
N LEU A 44 7.17 8.09 3.38
CA LEU A 44 6.70 9.47 3.28
C LEU A 44 7.64 10.41 2.53
N ASP A 45 8.93 10.07 2.43
CA ASP A 45 9.92 10.86 1.67
C ASP A 45 10.01 10.44 0.20
N SER A 46 9.35 9.34 -0.18
CA SER A 46 9.43 8.81 -1.53
C SER A 46 8.33 9.39 -2.41
N ASP A 47 8.71 10.25 -3.37
CA ASP A 47 7.80 10.77 -4.40
C ASP A 47 7.14 9.64 -5.21
N ALA A 48 7.85 8.51 -5.37
CA ALA A 48 7.32 7.30 -5.98
C ALA A 48 6.12 6.74 -5.24
N CYS A 49 6.24 6.64 -3.93
CA CYS A 49 5.20 6.14 -3.05
C CYS A 49 4.01 7.10 -2.95
N ASP A 50 4.28 8.41 -2.93
CA ASP A 50 3.24 9.45 -2.89
C ASP A 50 2.36 9.43 -4.16
N PHE A 51 2.97 9.41 -5.34
CA PHE A 51 2.23 9.31 -6.60
C PHE A 51 1.40 8.02 -6.68
N GLN A 52 1.99 6.86 -6.32
CA GLN A 52 1.29 5.58 -6.34
C GLN A 52 0.07 5.58 -5.41
N THR A 53 0.23 6.14 -4.21
CA THR A 53 -0.85 6.28 -3.22
C THR A 53 -1.96 7.17 -3.77
N LYS A 54 -1.62 8.36 -4.28
CA LYS A 54 -2.59 9.30 -4.86
C LYS A 54 -3.31 8.70 -6.07
N PHE A 55 -2.58 8.00 -6.93
CA PHE A 55 -3.14 7.30 -8.08
C PHE A 55 -4.15 6.22 -7.65
N ALA A 56 -3.76 5.35 -6.72
CA ALA A 56 -4.64 4.28 -6.22
C ALA A 56 -5.90 4.82 -5.51
N LEU A 57 -5.79 5.96 -4.81
CA LEU A 57 -6.92 6.66 -4.21
C LEU A 57 -7.87 7.25 -5.28
N ASN A 58 -7.31 7.87 -6.32
CA ASN A 58 -8.07 8.47 -7.42
C ASN A 58 -8.73 7.44 -8.34
N LEU A 59 -8.30 6.18 -8.34
CA LEU A 59 -8.99 5.07 -9.01
C LEU A 59 -10.25 4.59 -8.27
N CYS A 60 -10.52 5.13 -7.08
CA CYS A 60 -11.66 4.73 -6.25
C CYS A 60 -12.90 5.66 -6.25
N PRO A 61 -13.19 6.58 -7.21
CA PRO A 61 -14.37 7.45 -7.11
C PRO A 61 -15.59 6.66 -7.57
N GLY A 62 -16.23 5.94 -6.63
CA GLY A 62 -17.43 5.13 -6.85
C GLY A 62 -17.31 3.65 -6.45
N ALA A 63 -16.13 3.17 -6.08
CA ALA A 63 -15.94 1.78 -5.69
C ALA A 63 -16.23 1.59 -4.19
N ARG A 64 -17.40 1.02 -3.86
CA ARG A 64 -17.79 0.53 -2.51
C ARG A 64 -16.78 -0.45 -1.86
N ASN A 65 -15.71 -0.82 -2.56
CA ASN A 65 -14.64 -1.71 -2.11
C ASN A 65 -13.35 -0.91 -1.94
N LYS A 66 -13.12 -0.35 -0.75
CA LYS A 66 -11.89 0.39 -0.41
C LYS A 66 -10.65 -0.49 -0.68
N ARG A 67 -9.83 -0.06 -1.63
CA ARG A 67 -8.76 -0.87 -2.26
C ARG A 67 -7.39 -0.71 -1.58
N LEU A 68 -7.23 0.24 -0.65
CA LEU A 68 -5.97 0.47 0.08
C LEU A 68 -6.00 -0.08 1.50
N ILE A 69 -4.95 -0.80 1.88
CA ILE A 69 -4.70 -1.32 3.22
C ILE A 69 -3.39 -0.70 3.74
N PRO A 70 -3.46 0.39 4.51
CA PRO A 70 -2.30 0.96 5.17
C PRO A 70 -1.83 0.05 6.32
N VAL A 71 -0.54 -0.28 6.34
CA VAL A 71 0.13 -1.11 7.35
C VAL A 71 1.23 -0.29 8.02
N VAL A 72 1.22 -0.23 9.34
CA VAL A 72 2.28 0.39 10.15
C VAL A 72 3.03 -0.71 10.87
N TYR A 73 4.32 -0.88 10.56
CA TYR A 73 5.16 -1.94 11.15
C TYR A 73 6.14 -1.43 12.22
N LYS A 74 6.44 -0.13 12.21
CA LYS A 74 7.32 0.53 13.17
C LYS A 74 6.72 1.87 13.60
N THR A 75 7.12 2.35 14.77
CA THR A 75 6.78 3.70 15.23
C THR A 75 7.35 4.72 14.26
N MET A 76 6.52 5.67 13.86
CA MET A 76 6.90 6.76 12.96
C MET A 76 7.20 8.02 13.74
N THR A 77 8.20 8.78 13.28
CA THR A 77 8.47 10.12 13.81
C THR A 77 7.62 11.18 13.09
N LYS A 78 7.25 10.91 11.84
CA LYS A 78 6.43 11.81 11.02
C LYS A 78 4.94 11.58 11.22
N PRO A 79 4.11 12.63 11.03
CA PRO A 79 2.68 12.50 11.14
C PRO A 79 2.13 11.58 10.04
N PHE A 80 1.11 10.80 10.40
CA PHE A 80 0.41 9.94 9.47
C PHE A 80 -0.27 10.75 8.35
N PRO A 81 -0.20 10.33 7.07
CA PRO A 81 -0.77 11.09 5.95
C PRO A 81 -2.27 11.34 6.10
N THR A 82 -2.68 12.61 6.05
CA THR A 82 -4.09 13.01 6.15
C THR A 82 -4.96 12.33 5.10
N ILE A 83 -4.41 12.11 3.91
CA ILE A 83 -5.09 11.45 2.78
C ILE A 83 -5.42 9.96 3.05
N LEU A 84 -4.82 9.34 4.06
CA LEU A 84 -5.07 7.94 4.43
C LEU A 84 -5.89 7.81 5.73
N ARG A 85 -6.21 8.91 6.42
CA ARG A 85 -6.89 8.89 7.74
C ARG A 85 -8.28 8.26 7.73
N PHE A 86 -8.94 8.21 6.58
CA PHE A 86 -10.28 7.60 6.42
C PHE A 86 -10.24 6.09 6.13
N LEU A 87 -9.05 5.50 6.08
CA LEU A 87 -8.82 4.08 5.84
C LEU A 87 -8.54 3.36 7.16
N THR A 88 -8.91 2.09 7.22
CA THR A 88 -8.59 1.22 8.36
C THR A 88 -7.11 0.86 8.31
N VAL A 89 -6.36 1.24 9.36
CA VAL A 89 -4.93 0.97 9.48
C VAL A 89 -4.66 -0.34 10.20
N CYS A 90 -3.84 -1.19 9.61
CA CYS A 90 -3.28 -2.38 10.22
C CYS A 90 -2.01 -2.01 10.97
N ASP A 91 -2.12 -1.87 12.28
CA ASP A 91 -0.99 -1.48 13.15
C ASP A 91 -0.37 -2.72 13.80
N TYR A 92 0.85 -3.05 13.39
CA TYR A 92 1.65 -4.17 13.91
C TYR A 92 2.45 -3.77 15.15
N THR A 93 2.56 -2.47 15.47
CA THR A 93 3.28 -2.00 16.66
C THR A 93 2.51 -2.25 17.95
N ARG A 94 1.20 -2.54 17.84
CA ARG A 94 0.32 -2.82 18.98
C ARG A 94 0.45 -4.27 19.42
N PRO A 95 0.85 -4.54 20.68
CA PRO A 95 0.98 -5.92 21.17
C PRO A 95 -0.32 -6.72 21.12
N CYS A 96 -1.47 -6.05 21.25
CA CYS A 96 -2.79 -6.69 21.25
C CYS A 96 -3.22 -7.24 19.88
N THR A 97 -2.75 -6.65 18.78
CA THR A 97 -3.07 -7.10 17.42
C THR A 97 -2.02 -8.06 16.87
N GLN A 98 -0.81 -8.07 17.44
CA GLN A 98 0.34 -8.81 16.93
C GLN A 98 0.10 -10.33 16.83
N ALA A 99 -0.60 -10.91 17.81
CA ALA A 99 -0.84 -12.36 17.88
C ALA A 99 -1.64 -12.92 16.68
N TRP A 100 -2.52 -12.11 16.07
CA TRP A 100 -3.43 -12.52 14.99
C TRP A 100 -3.21 -11.72 13.71
N PHE A 101 -2.15 -10.91 13.64
CA PHE A 101 -1.98 -9.92 12.58
C PHE A 101 -1.86 -10.54 11.18
N TRP A 102 -1.24 -11.72 11.09
CA TRP A 102 -0.98 -12.44 9.84
C TRP A 102 -2.00 -13.55 9.54
N THR A 103 -3.00 -13.72 10.41
CA THR A 103 -4.03 -14.77 10.33
C THR A 103 -5.30 -14.19 9.74
#